data_AF-A0A0C2FF48-F1
#
_entry.id   AF-A0A0C2FF48-F1
#
_cell.length_a   1.000
_cell.length_b   1.000
_cell.length_c   1.000
_cell.angle_alpha   90.00
_cell.angle_beta   90.00
_cell.angle_gamma   90.00
#
_symmetry.space_group_name_H-M   'P 1'
#
loop_
_entity.id
_entity.type
_entity.pdbx_description
1 polymer ?
#
loop_
_entity_poly.entity_id
_entity_poly.type
_entity_poly.pdbx_seq_one_letter_code
_entity_poly.pdbx_strand_id
1 'polypeptide(L)'
;MEFFWSITFCSTGALDVARCERLIQAARPAPCTLHRAFDFVKDWKETIQEAIKCGFKTILTSGQAATAMDGIIRLKKIRKEADDKINILVGTFWSNFQDLASFAV
;
A
#
# COMPACT_ATOMS: atom_id res chain seq x y z
N MET A 1 -12.80 6.78 10.66
CA MET A 1 -11.73 7.76 10.40
C MET A 1 -10.46 6.96 10.18
N GLU A 2 -9.97 6.88 8.93
CA GLU A 2 -8.63 6.36 8.67
C GLU A 2 -7.64 7.51 8.87
N PHE A 3 -6.70 7.36 9.80
CA PHE A 3 -5.73 8.40 10.12
C PHE A 3 -4.59 8.38 9.09
N PHE A 4 -4.52 9.42 8.26
CA PHE A 4 -3.53 9.58 7.20
C PHE A 4 -2.24 10.17 7.78
N TRP A 5 -1.43 9.35 8.45
CA TRP A 5 -0.12 9.78 8.94
C TRP A 5 0.89 9.84 7.79
N SER A 6 1.74 10.88 7.80
CA SER A 6 2.84 11.04 6.84
C SER A 6 3.83 9.88 6.99
N ILE A 7 3.71 8.87 6.14
CA ILE A 7 4.67 7.78 6.03
C ILE A 7 5.91 8.33 5.31
N THR A 8 7.07 8.14 5.92
CA THR A 8 8.35 8.62 5.39
C THR A 8 9.09 7.43 4.78
N PHE A 9 9.64 7.63 3.59
CA PHE A 9 10.59 6.72 2.97
C PHE A 9 12.00 7.25 3.21
N CYS A 10 12.96 6.34 3.37
CA CYS A 10 14.38 6.70 3.37
C CYS A 10 14.75 7.34 2.02
N SER A 11 15.86 8.09 1.96
CA SER A 11 16.36 8.70 0.72
C SER A 11 16.65 7.67 -0.39
N THR A 12 16.75 6.40 -0.03
CA THR A 12 16.91 5.24 -0.92
C THR A 12 15.61 4.76 -1.56
N GLY A 13 14.45 5.29 -1.15
CA GLY A 13 13.12 4.84 -1.61
C GLY A 13 12.61 3.57 -0.92
N ALA A 14 13.21 3.18 0.21
CA ALA A 14 12.76 2.09 1.09
C ALA A 14 11.91 2.62 2.26
N LEU A 15 11.08 1.77 2.87
CA LEU A 15 10.22 2.16 3.99
C LEU A 15 11.08 2.48 5.23
N ASP A 16 10.80 3.58 5.93
CA ASP A 16 11.41 3.85 7.24
C ASP A 16 10.68 3.02 8.31
N VAL A 17 11.08 1.75 8.43
CA VAL A 17 10.46 0.76 9.32
C VAL A 17 10.36 1.27 10.76
N ALA A 18 11.47 1.79 11.32
CA ALA A 18 11.51 2.23 12.71
C ALA A 18 10.54 3.40 12.98
N ARG A 19 10.38 4.32 12.02
CA ARG A 19 9.41 5.41 12.13
C ARG A 19 7.97 4.92 11.95
N CYS A 20 7.73 4.05 10.97
CA CYS A 20 6.41 3.45 10.74
C CYS A 20 5.92 2.67 11.95
N GLU A 21 6.78 1.89 12.62
CA GLU A 21 6.43 1.16 13.84
C GLU A 21 5.98 2.10 14.96
N ARG A 22 6.69 3.22 15.19
CA ARG A 22 6.28 4.22 16.20
C ARG A 22 4.92 4.84 15.90
N LEU A 23 4.66 5.14 14.62
CA LEU A 23 3.38 5.70 14.19
C LEU A 23 2.24 4.69 14.36
N ILE A 24 2.45 3.44 13.95
CA ILE A 24 1.46 2.37 14.09
C ILE A 24 1.16 2.11 15.57
N GLN A 25 2.20 2.09 16.42
CA GLN A 25 2.02 1.93 17.86
C GLN A 25 1.17 3.05 18.47
N ALA A 26 1.41 4.30 18.07
CA ALA A 26 0.63 5.46 18.52
C ALA A 26 -0.83 5.45 17.99
N ALA A 27 -1.06 4.85 16.82
CA ALA A 27 -2.38 4.77 16.20
C ALA A 27 -3.25 3.62 16.75
N ARG A 28 -2.70 2.69 17.55
CA ARG A 28 -3.48 1.58 18.11
C ARG A 28 -4.66 2.09 18.93
N PRO A 29 -5.84 1.43 18.86
CA PRO A 29 -6.10 0.17 18.15
C PRO A 29 -6.53 0.33 16.67
N ALA A 30 -6.49 1.55 16.11
CA ALA A 30 -6.98 1.78 14.75
C ALA A 30 -6.08 1.08 13.70
N PRO A 31 -6.66 0.44 12.68
CA PRO A 31 -5.90 -0.12 11.57
C PRO A 31 -5.21 1.01 10.80
N CYS A 32 -3.99 0.73 10.34
CA CYS A 32 -3.21 1.68 9.55
C CYS A 32 -3.10 1.22 8.10
N THR A 33 -3.24 2.18 7.18
CA THR A 33 -3.13 1.99 5.73
C THR A 33 -1.87 2.66 5.21
N LEU A 34 -1.02 1.90 4.50
CA LEU A 34 0.11 2.45 3.76
C LEU A 34 -0.43 3.09 2.48
N HIS A 35 -0.43 4.42 2.44
CA HIS A 35 -0.95 5.20 1.30
C HIS A 35 -0.14 5.03 0.00
N ARG A 36 -0.55 5.76 -1.06
CA ARG A 36 0.04 5.76 -2.42
C ARG A 36 1.53 6.08 -2.51
N ALA A 37 2.20 6.49 -1.45
CA ALA A 37 3.66 6.55 -1.48
C ALA A 37 4.31 5.18 -1.77
N PHE A 38 3.59 4.07 -1.55
CA PHE A 38 3.94 2.75 -2.07
C PHE A 38 4.16 2.72 -3.59
N ASP A 39 3.46 3.57 -4.36
CA ASP A 39 3.61 3.62 -5.83
C ASP A 39 5.00 4.13 -6.27
N PHE A 40 5.78 4.73 -5.36
CA PHE A 40 7.08 5.34 -5.64
C PHE A 40 8.27 4.56 -5.05
N VAL A 41 8.02 3.42 -4.41
CA VAL A 41 9.10 2.61 -3.82
C VAL A 41 9.92 1.90 -4.88
N LYS A 42 11.19 1.68 -4.57
CA LYS A 42 12.11 1.00 -5.49
C LYS A 42 11.79 -0.48 -5.64
N ASP A 43 11.56 -1.18 -4.54
CA ASP A 43 11.21 -2.59 -4.51
C ASP A 43 9.89 -2.82 -3.77
N TRP A 44 8.81 -2.94 -4.53
CA TRP A 44 7.47 -3.14 -3.99
C TRP A 44 7.31 -4.49 -3.28
N LYS A 45 8.12 -5.52 -3.60
CA LYS A 45 8.04 -6.81 -2.92
C LYS A 45 8.59 -6.71 -1.50
N GLU A 46 9.77 -6.12 -1.38
CA GLU A 46 10.40 -5.88 -0.09
C GLU A 46 9.50 -4.98 0.77
N THR A 47 8.96 -3.90 0.19
CA THR A 47 8.05 -3.00 0.90
C THR A 47 6.78 -3.69 1.41
N ILE A 48 6.21 -4.68 0.69
CA ILE A 48 5.06 -5.46 1.21
C ILE A 48 5.47 -6.21 2.49
N GLN A 49 6.63 -6.87 2.48
CA GLN A 49 7.10 -7.62 3.64
C GLN A 49 7.40 -6.71 4.83
N GLU A 50 8.00 -5.54 4.58
CA GLU A 50 8.24 -4.51 5.59
C GLU A 50 6.93 -3.95 6.16
N ALA A 51 5.94 -3.68 5.30
CA ALA A 51 4.65 -3.15 5.72
C ALA A 51 3.91 -4.14 6.64
N ILE A 52 3.93 -5.43 6.30
CA ILE A 52 3.37 -6.50 7.14
C ILE A 52 4.07 -6.53 8.51
N LYS A 53 5.41 -6.50 8.52
CA LYS A 53 6.21 -6.50 9.77
C LYS A 53 5.91 -5.30 10.65
N CYS A 54 5.79 -4.10 10.06
CA CYS A 54 5.43 -2.88 10.77
C CYS A 54 4.02 -2.95 11.38
N GLY A 55 3.13 -3.76 10.81
CA GLY A 55 1.75 -3.95 11.27
C GLY A 55 0.70 -3.18 10.47
N PHE A 56 1.02 -2.73 9.26
CA PHE A 56 0.01 -2.20 8.35
C PHE A 56 -1.03 -3.27 8.01
N LYS A 57 -2.28 -2.85 7.82
CA LYS A 57 -3.39 -3.75 7.47
C LYS A 57 -3.81 -3.63 6.01
N THR A 58 -3.54 -2.48 5.41
CA THR A 58 -3.92 -2.19 4.02
C THR A 58 -2.80 -1.43 3.32
N ILE A 59 -2.58 -1.70 2.04
CA ILE A 59 -1.76 -0.89 1.13
C ILE A 59 -2.68 -0.29 0.07
N LEU A 60 -2.67 1.03 -0.07
CA LEU A 60 -3.34 1.75 -1.14
C LEU A 60 -2.35 1.98 -2.28
N THR A 61 -2.64 1.42 -3.46
CA THR A 61 -1.74 1.46 -4.62
C THR A 61 -2.51 1.49 -5.93
N SER A 62 -1.90 2.13 -6.93
CA SER A 62 -2.30 2.07 -8.34
C SER A 62 -1.46 1.07 -9.15
N GLY A 63 -0.61 0.28 -8.48
CA GLY A 63 0.33 -0.63 -9.11
C GLY A 63 1.57 0.07 -9.64
N GLN A 64 2.08 1.10 -8.95
CA GLN A 64 3.22 1.93 -9.40
C GLN A 64 3.02 2.49 -10.82
N ALA A 65 1.82 3.02 -11.08
CA ALA A 65 1.42 3.56 -12.37
C ALA A 65 0.59 4.84 -12.19
N ALA A 66 0.29 5.55 -13.28
CA ALA A 66 -0.50 6.77 -13.23
C ALA A 66 -1.93 6.46 -12.76
N THR A 67 -2.53 5.41 -13.32
CA THR A 67 -3.85 4.89 -12.96
C THR A 67 -3.78 3.42 -12.57
N ALA A 68 -4.78 2.93 -11.83
CA ALA A 68 -4.89 1.51 -11.48
C ALA A 68 -5.01 0.60 -12.71
N MET A 69 -5.63 1.09 -13.78
CA MET A 69 -5.77 0.35 -15.04
C MET A 69 -4.43 0.19 -15.75
N ASP A 70 -3.58 1.22 -15.75
CA ASP A 70 -2.23 1.11 -16.31
C ASP A 70 -1.37 0.14 -15.49
N GLY A 71 -1.58 0.09 -14.18
CA GLY A 71 -0.87 -0.78 -13.24
C GLY A 71 -1.41 -2.21 -13.13
N ILE A 72 -2.44 -2.58 -13.90
CA ILE A 72 -3.23 -3.81 -13.70
C ILE A 72 -2.39 -5.09 -13.62
N ILE A 73 -1.38 -5.22 -14.48
CA ILE A 73 -0.48 -6.38 -14.51
C ILE A 73 0.35 -6.45 -13.22
N ARG A 74 0.83 -5.30 -12.73
CA ARG A 74 1.61 -5.23 -11.48
C ARG A 74 0.71 -5.44 -10.27
N LEU A 75 -0.51 -4.92 -10.29
CA LEU A 75 -1.51 -5.14 -9.24
C LEU A 75 -1.81 -6.62 -9.04
N LYS A 76 -1.93 -7.42 -10.11
CA LYS A 76 -2.08 -8.89 -9.98
C LYS A 76 -0.90 -9.53 -9.24
N LYS A 77 0.32 -9.07 -9.52
CA LYS A 77 1.54 -9.56 -8.85
C LYS A 77 1.59 -9.12 -7.38
N ILE A 78 1.26 -7.86 -7.11
CA ILE A 78 1.19 -7.30 -5.76
C ILE A 78 0.17 -8.06 -4.92
N ARG A 79 -1.04 -8.32 -5.44
CA ARG A 79 -2.07 -9.06 -4.72
C ARG A 79 -1.66 -10.50 -4.45
N LYS A 80 -1.01 -11.16 -5.41
CA LYS A 80 -0.46 -12.50 -5.21
C LYS A 80 0.63 -12.55 -4.14
N GLU A 81 1.47 -11.53 -4.06
CA GLU A 81 2.53 -11.42 -3.04
C GLU A 81 1.96 -11.11 -1.65
N ALA A 82 0.94 -10.25 -1.60
CA ALA A 82 0.25 -9.86 -0.37
C ALA A 82 -0.57 -11.01 0.23
N ASP A 83 -1.24 -11.80 -0.64
CA ASP A 83 -2.08 -12.93 -0.25
C ASP A 83 -3.07 -12.54 0.86
N ASP A 84 -3.25 -13.37 1.89
CA ASP A 84 -4.10 -13.05 3.05
C ASP A 84 -3.37 -12.26 4.15
N LYS A 85 -2.13 -11.81 3.92
CA LYS A 85 -1.28 -11.18 4.95
C LYS A 85 -1.55 -9.68 5.09
N ILE A 86 -1.93 -9.01 4.01
CA ILE A 86 -2.22 -7.56 3.99
C ILE A 86 -3.21 -7.24 2.87
N ASN A 87 -4.18 -6.36 3.14
CA ASN A 87 -5.17 -5.97 2.16
C ASN A 87 -4.57 -5.04 1.10
N ILE A 88 -4.94 -5.24 -0.17
CA ILE A 88 -4.58 -4.32 -1.25
C ILE A 88 -5.81 -3.53 -1.64
N LEU A 89 -5.81 -2.24 -1.30
CA LEU A 89 -6.80 -1.29 -1.76
C LEU A 89 -6.32 -0.70 -3.09
N VAL A 90 -7.02 -1.01 -4.17
CA VAL A 90 -6.73 -0.46 -5.49
C VAL A 90 -7.39 0.91 -5.60
N GLY A 91 -6.60 1.94 -5.92
CA GLY A 91 -7.15 3.28 -6.06
C GLY A 91 -6.24 4.27 -6.79
N THR A 92 -6.88 5.24 -7.42
CA THR A 92 -6.28 6.47 -7.96
C THR A 92 -7.10 7.64 -7.42
N PHE A 93 -6.53 8.85 -7.42
CA PHE A 93 -7.21 10.05 -6.98
C PHE A 93 -8.52 10.30 -7.78
N TRP A 94 -8.61 9.75 -9.00
CA TRP A 94 -9.83 9.74 -9.84
C TRP A 94 -9.82 8.49 -10.74
N SER A 95 -10.72 7.53 -10.53
CA SER A 95 -11.04 6.54 -11.58
C SER A 95 -12.50 6.09 -11.48
N ASN A 96 -13.14 5.90 -12.63
CA ASN A 96 -14.46 5.29 -12.75
C ASN A 96 -14.50 3.96 -11.98
N PHE A 97 -15.46 3.82 -11.07
CA PHE A 97 -15.65 2.65 -10.21
C PHE A 97 -15.92 1.34 -10.97
N GLN A 98 -16.33 1.42 -12.23
CA GLN A 98 -16.84 0.27 -13.00
C GLN A 98 -15.75 -0.73 -13.42
N ASP A 99 -14.52 -0.28 -13.68
CA ASP A 99 -13.46 -1.17 -14.17
C ASP A 99 -12.80 -2.00 -13.06
N LEU A 100 -12.80 -1.48 -11.82
CA LEU A 100 -12.20 -2.15 -10.66
C LEU A 100 -13.04 -3.30 -10.10
N ALA A 101 -14.33 -3.37 -10.42
CA ALA A 101 -15.22 -4.44 -9.96
C ALA A 101 -14.77 -5.83 -10.47
N SER A 102 -14.18 -5.89 -11.67
CA SER A 102 -13.59 -7.11 -12.24
C SER A 102 -12.35 -7.60 -11.48
N PHE A 103 -11.74 -6.71 -10.70
CA PHE A 103 -10.58 -6.98 -9.87
C PHE A 103 -10.93 -7.40 -8.45
N ALA A 104 -12.19 -7.24 -8.02
CA ALA A 104 -12.63 -7.53 -6.66
C ALA A 104 -12.96 -9.01 -6.41
N VAL A 105 -12.79 -9.88 -7.40
CA VAL A 105 -12.96 -11.34 -7.29
C VAL A 105 -11.62 -12.03 -7.08
#